data_AF-A0A7V8FXS1-F1
#
_entry.id   AF-A0A7V8FXS1-F1
#
_cell.length_a   1.000
_cell.length_b   1.000
_cell.length_c   1.000
_cell.angle_alpha   90.00
_cell.angle_beta   90.00
_cell.angle_gamma   90.00
#
_symmetry.space_group_name_H-M   'P 1'
#
loop_
_entity.id
_entity.type
_entity.pdbx_description
1 polymer ?
#
loop_
_entity_poly.entity_id
_entity_poly.type
_entity_poly.pdbx_seq_one_letter_code
_entity_poly.pdbx_strand_id
1 'polypeptide(L)'
;MSKIADKAAATENTAADPHAAGNLVYAVTPEQIADAIKAVGCAVTMLEQNGLPMVHSASHGVGFQVLWGNPAAEAGKYIDFTLSCPLRVQEGALPEGLIAEWHRAKRFARLVQHGDMISLEMDVMVVGGVSANYVPMMMQLWTQMMGQLFLHLRNFDGAGKAAAQAEAGAQRQTVQNEEVQAAPAA
;
A
#
# COMPACT_ATOMS: atom_id res chain seq x y z
N MET A 1 -45.59 0.19 -60.61
CA MET A 1 -45.02 -0.99 -59.93
C MET A 1 -43.99 -0.48 -58.94
N SER A 2 -44.39 0.01 -57.76
CA SER A 2 -44.70 -0.75 -56.54
C SER A 2 -43.56 -1.67 -56.09
N LYS A 3 -42.80 -1.21 -55.09
CA LYS A 3 -42.69 -1.89 -53.78
C LYS A 3 -42.06 -0.96 -52.74
N ILE A 4 -42.91 -0.57 -51.78
CA ILE A 4 -42.57 -0.12 -50.43
C ILE A 4 -42.61 -1.37 -49.55
N ALA A 5 -41.59 -1.56 -48.71
CA ALA A 5 -41.57 -2.35 -47.46
C ALA A 5 -40.24 -1.98 -46.78
N ASP A 6 -40.19 -1.06 -45.82
CA ASP A 6 -40.67 -1.10 -44.43
C ASP A 6 -39.93 -2.11 -43.53
N LYS A 7 -39.29 -1.52 -42.50
CA LYS A 7 -38.97 -2.06 -41.17
C LYS A 7 -37.83 -3.08 -40.99
N ALA A 8 -36.73 -2.62 -40.38
CA ALA A 8 -36.41 -2.96 -38.99
C ALA A 8 -35.22 -2.12 -38.50
N ALA A 9 -35.48 -1.32 -37.47
CA ALA A 9 -34.45 -0.70 -36.65
C ALA A 9 -33.66 -1.80 -35.92
N ALA A 10 -32.36 -1.88 -36.18
CA ALA A 10 -31.41 -2.44 -35.25
C ALA A 10 -30.56 -1.26 -34.75
N THR A 11 -31.03 -0.64 -33.67
CA THR A 11 -30.20 0.23 -32.84
C THR A 11 -29.16 -0.68 -32.18
N GLU A 12 -28.04 -0.94 -32.85
CA GLU A 12 -26.83 -1.40 -32.17
C GLU A 12 -26.33 -0.22 -31.34
N ASN A 13 -26.87 -0.16 -30.11
CA ASN A 13 -26.30 0.63 -29.04
C ASN A 13 -24.98 -0.07 -28.64
N THR A 14 -23.93 0.13 -29.42
CA THR A 14 -22.56 -0.13 -28.97
C THR A 14 -22.27 0.91 -27.89
N ALA A 15 -22.69 0.60 -26.66
CA ALA A 15 -22.01 1.12 -25.50
C ALA A 15 -20.58 0.57 -25.58
N ALA A 16 -19.71 1.35 -26.22
CA ALA A 16 -18.28 1.11 -26.17
C ALA A 16 -17.91 1.00 -24.70
N ASP A 17 -17.44 -0.19 -24.32
CA ASP A 17 -16.93 -0.44 -22.98
C ASP A 17 -15.82 0.58 -22.72
N PRO A 18 -15.92 1.46 -21.70
CA PRO A 18 -14.85 2.41 -21.38
C PRO A 18 -13.54 1.70 -20.97
N HIS A 19 -13.57 0.37 -20.83
CA HIS A 19 -12.42 -0.51 -20.63
C HIS A 19 -11.84 -1.12 -21.92
N ALA A 20 -12.35 -0.78 -23.11
CA ALA A 20 -11.83 -1.27 -24.38
C ALA A 20 -10.38 -0.77 -24.61
N ALA A 21 -9.43 -1.70 -24.48
CA ALA A 21 -8.00 -1.59 -24.84
C ALA A 21 -7.32 -0.29 -24.42
N GLY A 22 -7.52 0.12 -23.15
CA GLY A 22 -6.66 1.13 -22.53
C GLY A 22 -5.20 0.66 -22.54
N ASN A 23 -4.28 1.54 -22.96
CA ASN A 23 -2.84 1.25 -23.02
C ASN A 23 -2.35 0.62 -21.70
N LEU A 24 -2.01 -0.67 -21.74
CA LEU A 24 -1.56 -1.39 -20.56
C LEU A 24 -0.10 -1.06 -20.25
N VAL A 25 0.19 -0.87 -18.97
CA VAL A 25 1.54 -0.63 -18.45
C VAL A 25 2.10 -1.95 -17.96
N TYR A 26 3.23 -2.38 -18.54
CA TYR A 26 3.90 -3.64 -18.19
C TYR A 26 5.21 -3.42 -17.41
N ALA A 27 5.75 -2.21 -17.46
CA ALA A 27 6.96 -1.80 -16.76
C ALA A 27 6.92 -0.28 -16.57
N VAL A 28 7.67 0.22 -15.59
CA VAL A 28 7.77 1.64 -15.24
C VAL A 28 9.21 2.13 -15.33
N THR A 29 9.40 3.41 -15.67
CA THR A 29 10.69 4.12 -15.57
C THR A 29 10.72 5.01 -14.32
N PRO A 30 11.92 5.42 -13.85
CA PRO A 30 12.07 6.43 -12.81
C PRO A 30 11.29 7.74 -13.08
N GLU A 31 11.27 8.20 -14.32
CA GLU A 31 10.58 9.43 -14.73
C GLU A 31 9.07 9.27 -14.63
N GLN A 32 8.53 8.12 -15.04
CA GLN A 32 7.10 7.84 -14.90
C GLN A 32 6.65 7.81 -13.44
N ILE A 33 7.48 7.25 -12.54
CA ILE A 33 7.19 7.28 -11.11
C ILE A 33 7.32 8.69 -10.55
N ALA A 34 8.35 9.44 -10.95
CA ALA A 34 8.51 10.85 -10.56
C ALA A 34 7.28 11.69 -10.97
N ASP A 35 6.78 11.52 -12.19
CA ASP A 35 5.61 12.25 -12.67
C ASP A 35 4.33 11.83 -11.96
N ALA A 36 4.16 10.53 -11.65
CA ALA A 36 3.05 10.05 -10.84
C ALA A 36 3.08 10.62 -9.40
N ILE A 37 4.25 10.77 -8.80
CA ILE A 37 4.43 11.38 -7.48
C ILE A 37 4.09 12.89 -7.53
N LYS A 38 4.55 13.61 -8.56
CA LYS A 38 4.19 15.02 -8.77
C LYS A 38 2.68 15.20 -8.96
N ALA A 39 2.03 14.27 -9.65
CA ALA A 39 0.58 14.31 -9.90
C ALA A 39 -0.25 14.22 -8.61
N VAL A 40 0.30 13.68 -7.52
CA VAL A 40 -0.35 13.67 -6.19
C VAL A 40 0.10 14.83 -5.30
N GLY A 41 0.72 15.86 -5.87
CA GLY A 41 1.09 17.10 -5.18
C GLY A 41 2.39 17.04 -4.38
N CYS A 42 3.20 16.00 -4.55
CA CYS A 42 4.47 15.86 -3.85
C CYS A 42 5.62 16.44 -4.71
N ALA A 43 6.62 17.04 -4.06
CA ALA A 43 7.86 17.41 -4.74
C ALA A 43 8.70 16.15 -5.03
N VAL A 44 9.53 16.19 -6.08
CA VAL A 44 10.41 15.08 -6.43
C VAL A 44 11.83 15.57 -6.68
N THR A 45 12.79 14.85 -6.13
CA THR A 45 14.22 14.99 -6.41
C THR A 45 14.72 13.69 -7.04
N MET A 46 15.26 13.80 -8.25
CA MET A 46 15.95 12.71 -8.93
C MET A 46 17.43 12.78 -8.57
N LEU A 47 18.00 11.65 -8.16
CA LEU A 47 19.44 11.50 -7.91
C LEU A 47 19.95 10.27 -8.65
N GLU A 48 21.27 10.16 -8.77
CA GLU A 48 21.95 8.95 -9.21
C GLU A 48 22.87 8.49 -8.09
N GLN A 49 22.76 7.23 -7.69
CA GLN A 49 23.61 6.63 -6.66
C GLN A 49 24.12 5.29 -7.17
N ASN A 50 25.46 5.13 -7.21
CA ASN A 50 26.12 3.92 -7.71
C ASN A 50 25.66 3.51 -9.13
N GLY A 51 25.38 4.49 -10.00
CA GLY A 51 24.89 4.25 -11.36
C GLY A 51 23.42 3.87 -11.45
N LEU A 52 22.66 3.92 -10.34
CA LEU A 52 21.23 3.64 -10.31
C LEU A 52 20.43 4.91 -10.03
N PRO A 53 19.31 5.13 -10.74
CA PRO A 53 18.43 6.25 -10.50
C PRO A 53 17.77 6.10 -9.12
N MET A 54 17.68 7.19 -8.38
CA MET A 54 17.05 7.23 -7.07
C MET A 54 16.00 8.35 -7.05
N VAL A 55 14.78 8.00 -6.65
CA VAL A 55 13.66 8.95 -6.61
C VAL A 55 13.35 9.24 -5.16
N HIS A 56 13.56 10.48 -4.75
CA HIS A 56 13.19 10.97 -3.43
C HIS A 56 12.02 11.93 -3.53
N SER A 57 11.18 11.92 -2.51
CA SER A 57 10.06 12.81 -2.37
C SER A 57 9.75 13.02 -0.89
N ALA A 58 8.80 13.91 -0.59
CA ALA A 58 8.31 14.10 0.77
C ALA A 58 6.80 14.28 0.75
N SER A 59 6.14 13.71 1.75
CA SER A 59 4.72 13.91 2.02
C SER A 59 4.53 14.12 3.52
N HIS A 60 3.58 14.98 3.91
CA HIS A 60 3.34 15.32 5.33
C HIS A 60 4.60 15.81 6.07
N GLY A 61 5.56 16.42 5.36
CA GLY A 61 6.83 16.88 5.92
C GLY A 61 7.87 15.78 6.16
N VAL A 62 7.60 14.54 5.72
CA VAL A 62 8.50 13.39 5.90
C VAL A 62 8.94 12.84 4.56
N GLY A 63 10.25 12.58 4.44
CA GLY A 63 10.86 12.03 3.23
C GLY A 63 10.50 10.56 2.99
N PHE A 64 10.32 10.20 1.74
CA PHE A 64 10.23 8.83 1.28
C PHE A 64 11.03 8.65 -0.02
N GLN A 65 11.32 7.41 -0.35
CA GLN A 65 12.09 7.04 -1.53
C GLN A 65 11.45 5.87 -2.28
N VAL A 66 11.81 5.74 -3.55
CA VAL A 66 11.50 4.57 -4.37
C VAL A 66 12.69 3.61 -4.32
N LEU A 67 12.43 2.37 -3.91
CA LEU A 67 13.37 1.26 -4.00
C LEU A 67 12.99 0.43 -5.21
N TRP A 68 13.86 0.38 -6.20
CA TRP A 68 13.61 -0.40 -7.41
C TRP A 68 13.74 -1.90 -7.13
N GLY A 69 12.74 -2.66 -7.57
CA GLY A 69 12.75 -4.11 -7.47
C GLY A 69 13.23 -4.76 -8.75
N ASN A 70 12.44 -5.65 -9.33
CA ASN A 70 12.89 -6.45 -10.47
C ASN A 70 12.98 -5.61 -11.76
N PRO A 71 14.09 -5.72 -12.53
CA PRO A 71 14.20 -5.07 -13.82
C PRO A 71 13.30 -5.74 -14.86
N ALA A 72 12.80 -4.95 -15.82
CA ALA A 72 12.15 -5.47 -17.01
C ALA A 72 13.18 -5.92 -18.06
N ALA A 73 12.72 -6.51 -19.16
CA ALA A 73 13.58 -6.93 -20.27
C ALA A 73 14.33 -5.75 -20.93
N GLU A 74 13.75 -4.55 -20.87
CA GLU A 74 14.36 -3.33 -21.38
C GLU A 74 15.10 -2.59 -20.26
N ALA A 75 16.33 -2.17 -20.55
CA ALA A 75 17.19 -1.49 -19.58
C ALA A 75 16.56 -0.19 -19.05
N GLY A 76 16.72 0.06 -17.75
CA GLY A 76 16.17 1.25 -17.08
C GLY A 76 14.67 1.18 -16.79
N LYS A 77 14.03 0.02 -17.01
CA LYS A 77 12.63 -0.23 -16.68
C LYS A 77 12.51 -1.29 -15.60
N TYR A 78 11.47 -1.17 -14.79
CA TYR A 78 11.21 -2.06 -13.65
C TYR A 78 9.77 -2.59 -13.70
N ILE A 79 9.58 -3.82 -13.26
CA ILE A 79 8.25 -4.45 -13.20
C ILE A 79 7.61 -4.34 -11.81
N ASP A 80 8.39 -3.96 -10.81
CA ASP A 80 7.94 -3.62 -9.46
C ASP A 80 8.92 -2.66 -8.76
N PHE A 81 8.42 -2.03 -7.71
CA PHE A 81 9.17 -1.15 -6.83
C PHE A 81 8.49 -1.06 -5.46
N THR A 82 9.24 -0.61 -4.45
CA THR A 82 8.72 -0.35 -3.10
C THR A 82 8.81 1.13 -2.78
N LEU A 83 7.72 1.73 -2.32
CA LEU A 83 7.74 3.05 -1.69
C LEU A 83 8.14 2.86 -0.23
N SER A 84 9.19 3.55 0.21
CA SER A 84 9.79 3.37 1.53
C SER A 84 9.93 4.71 2.25
N CYS A 85 9.36 4.81 3.45
CA CYS A 85 9.45 5.97 4.32
C CYS A 85 10.15 5.58 5.63
N PRO A 86 11.49 5.68 5.69
CA PRO A 86 12.23 5.42 6.91
C PRO A 86 12.02 6.54 7.94
N LEU A 87 11.79 6.15 9.19
CA LEU A 87 11.61 7.00 10.35
C LEU A 87 12.56 6.53 11.46
N ARG A 88 13.22 7.48 12.11
CA ARG A 88 14.03 7.21 13.31
C ARG A 88 13.20 7.40 14.56
N VAL A 89 13.25 6.44 15.48
CA VAL A 89 12.71 6.56 16.83
C VAL A 89 13.65 7.46 17.62
N GLN A 90 13.22 8.69 17.95
CA GLN A 90 14.09 9.68 18.58
C GLN A 90 14.33 9.38 20.06
N GLU A 91 13.32 8.85 20.78
CA GLU A 91 13.40 8.54 22.20
C GLU A 91 12.59 7.29 22.54
N GLY A 92 13.13 6.46 23.45
CA GLY A 92 12.46 5.27 23.96
C GLY A 92 12.47 4.07 23.01
N ALA A 93 11.91 2.96 23.50
CA ALA A 93 11.63 1.80 22.67
C ALA A 93 10.29 1.98 21.96
N LEU A 94 10.15 1.40 20.77
CA LEU A 94 8.87 1.35 20.09
C LEU A 94 7.86 0.59 20.98
N PRO A 95 6.66 1.17 21.25
CA PRO A 95 5.66 0.52 22.08
C PRO A 95 5.31 -0.88 21.57
N GLU A 96 5.17 -1.83 22.51
CA GLU A 96 4.78 -3.20 22.18
C GLU A 96 3.41 -3.22 21.49
N GLY A 97 3.27 -4.06 20.46
CA GLY A 97 2.03 -4.22 19.72
C GLY A 97 1.74 -3.13 18.67
N LEU A 98 2.51 -2.04 18.60
CA LEU A 98 2.28 -0.95 17.63
C LEU A 98 2.31 -1.43 16.19
N ILE A 99 3.33 -2.23 15.84
CA ILE A 99 3.50 -2.80 14.50
C ILE A 99 2.44 -3.87 14.23
N ALA A 100 2.17 -4.74 15.20
CA ALA A 100 1.18 -5.81 15.07
C ALA A 100 -0.23 -5.25 14.81
N GLU A 101 -0.61 -4.17 15.49
CA GLU A 101 -1.89 -3.51 15.26
C GLU A 101 -1.95 -2.85 13.88
N TRP A 102 -0.86 -2.20 13.45
CA TRP A 102 -0.78 -1.65 12.10
C TRP A 102 -1.01 -2.73 11.04
N HIS A 103 -0.29 -3.85 11.13
CA HIS A 103 -0.44 -4.97 10.18
C HIS A 103 -1.81 -5.64 10.26
N ARG A 104 -2.47 -5.63 11.42
CA ARG A 104 -3.85 -6.12 11.54
C ARG A 104 -4.84 -5.21 10.82
N ALA A 105 -4.62 -3.90 10.85
CA ALA A 105 -5.54 -2.91 10.29
C ALA A 105 -5.28 -2.60 8.80
N LYS A 106 -4.06 -2.84 8.31
CA LYS A 106 -3.63 -2.40 6.97
C LYS A 106 -3.20 -3.59 6.12
N ARG A 107 -3.70 -3.61 4.89
CA ARG A 107 -3.41 -4.67 3.91
C ARG A 107 -2.35 -4.28 2.88
N PHE A 108 -2.16 -2.99 2.67
CA PHE A 108 -1.39 -2.46 1.54
C PHE A 108 -0.09 -1.76 1.93
N ALA A 109 0.19 -1.60 3.23
CA ALA A 109 1.45 -1.05 3.68
C ALA A 109 1.92 -1.76 4.95
N ARG A 110 3.20 -2.10 5.01
CA ARG A 110 3.83 -2.79 6.14
C ARG A 110 4.78 -1.85 6.88
N LEU A 111 4.84 -1.99 8.19
CA LEU A 111 5.96 -1.48 8.97
C LEU A 111 7.05 -2.56 9.09
N VAL A 112 8.29 -2.17 8.82
CA VAL A 112 9.49 -2.98 9.04
C VAL A 112 10.33 -2.28 10.11
N GLN A 113 10.79 -3.02 11.12
CA GLN A 113 11.65 -2.47 12.17
C GLN A 113 13.07 -3.00 12.00
N HIS A 114 14.05 -2.09 12.04
CA HIS A 114 15.46 -2.41 12.07
C HIS A 114 16.16 -1.54 13.12
N GLY A 115 16.39 -2.11 14.31
CA GLY A 115 16.97 -1.39 15.44
C GLY A 115 16.07 -0.22 15.89
N ASP A 116 16.63 0.99 15.86
CA ASP A 116 15.97 2.26 16.19
C ASP A 116 15.25 2.92 15.01
N MET A 117 15.18 2.23 13.87
CA MET A 117 14.45 2.70 12.70
C MET A 117 13.25 1.83 12.41
N ILE A 118 12.17 2.48 11.99
CA ILE A 118 11.03 1.83 11.37
C ILE A 118 10.88 2.36 9.94
N SER A 119 10.47 1.52 9.00
CA SER A 119 10.11 1.97 7.66
C SER A 119 8.69 1.56 7.35
N LEU A 120 7.90 2.52 6.85
CA LEU A 120 6.66 2.21 6.16
C LEU A 120 6.99 1.83 4.73
N GLU A 121 6.53 0.67 4.30
CA GLU A 121 6.78 0.14 2.97
C GLU A 121 5.48 -0.25 2.29
N MET A 122 5.38 0.08 1.00
CA MET A 122 4.31 -0.40 0.12
C MET A 122 4.93 -0.88 -1.19
N ASP A 123 4.73 -2.15 -1.49
CA ASP A 123 5.17 -2.76 -2.76
C ASP A 123 4.14 -2.48 -3.85
N VAL A 124 4.62 -2.19 -5.06
CA VAL A 124 3.81 -1.95 -6.25
C VAL A 124 4.36 -2.79 -7.38
N MET A 125 3.50 -3.59 -8.03
CA MET A 125 3.87 -4.41 -9.17
C MET A 125 2.98 -4.10 -10.37
N VAL A 126 3.57 -4.08 -11.57
CA VAL A 126 2.87 -3.83 -12.84
C VAL A 126 2.93 -5.03 -13.79
N VAL A 127 3.48 -6.16 -13.32
CA VAL A 127 3.54 -7.43 -14.06
C VAL A 127 2.17 -7.86 -14.54
N GLY A 128 2.10 -8.34 -15.79
CA GLY A 128 0.86 -8.83 -16.40
C GLY A 128 0.02 -7.75 -17.08
N GLY A 129 0.42 -6.49 -16.97
CA GLY A 129 -0.27 -5.36 -17.59
C GLY A 129 -1.33 -4.78 -16.66
N VAL A 130 -1.14 -3.53 -16.27
CA VAL A 130 -2.11 -2.75 -15.48
C VAL A 130 -2.63 -1.58 -16.30
N SER A 131 -3.80 -1.04 -15.93
CA SER A 131 -4.29 0.19 -16.57
C SER A 131 -3.33 1.37 -16.38
N ALA A 132 -3.32 2.32 -17.31
CA ALA A 132 -2.51 3.54 -17.19
C ALA A 132 -2.77 4.35 -15.90
N ASN A 133 -3.98 4.26 -15.33
CA ASN A 133 -4.35 4.95 -14.10
C ASN A 133 -3.86 4.23 -12.82
N TYR A 134 -3.33 3.01 -12.94
CA TYR A 134 -2.92 2.22 -11.78
C TYR A 134 -1.81 2.90 -10.98
N VAL A 135 -0.72 3.31 -11.64
CA VAL A 135 0.44 3.89 -10.94
C VAL A 135 0.09 5.20 -10.22
N PRO A 136 -0.60 6.18 -10.84
CA PRO A 136 -1.10 7.36 -10.13
C PRO A 136 -1.99 7.01 -8.93
N MET A 137 -2.87 6.00 -9.07
CA MET A 137 -3.72 5.55 -7.96
C MET A 137 -2.89 4.96 -6.81
N MET A 138 -1.82 4.21 -7.10
CA MET A 138 -0.91 3.71 -6.07
C MET A 138 -0.18 4.86 -5.37
N MET A 139 0.19 5.95 -6.05
CA MET A 139 0.76 7.14 -5.40
C MET A 139 -0.26 7.84 -4.47
N GLN A 140 -1.53 7.89 -4.86
CA GLN A 140 -2.58 8.42 -4.00
C GLN A 140 -2.76 7.54 -2.76
N LEU A 141 -2.84 6.22 -2.93
CA LEU A 141 -2.93 5.27 -1.83
C LEU A 141 -1.73 5.41 -0.88
N TRP A 142 -0.52 5.56 -1.42
CA TRP A 142 0.69 5.78 -0.63
C TRP A 142 0.58 7.00 0.28
N THR A 143 0.22 8.16 -0.27
CA THR A 143 0.09 9.39 0.53
C THR A 143 -0.97 9.25 1.63
N GLN A 144 -2.07 8.53 1.35
CA GLN A 144 -3.08 8.20 2.36
C GLN A 144 -2.53 7.25 3.45
N MET A 145 -1.74 6.24 3.08
CA MET A 145 -1.11 5.33 4.04
C MET A 145 -0.11 6.05 4.95
N MET A 146 0.68 6.98 4.41
CA MET A 146 1.57 7.83 5.23
C MET A 146 0.78 8.65 6.25
N GLY A 147 -0.29 9.34 5.82
CA GLY A 147 -1.15 10.11 6.73
C GLY A 147 -1.79 9.24 7.82
N GLN A 148 -2.26 8.04 7.45
CA GLN A 148 -2.82 7.08 8.41
C GLN A 148 -1.76 6.55 9.39
N LEU A 149 -0.52 6.35 8.94
CA LEU A 149 0.56 5.97 9.84
C LEU A 149 0.81 7.04 10.88
N PHE A 150 0.92 8.31 10.50
CA PHE A 150 1.16 9.38 11.47
C PHE A 150 0.03 9.52 12.49
N LEU A 151 -1.22 9.33 12.06
CA LEU A 151 -2.35 9.25 12.99
C LEU A 151 -2.25 8.04 13.92
N HIS A 152 -1.86 6.86 13.40
CA HIS A 152 -1.64 5.65 14.20
C HIS A 152 -0.55 5.89 15.25
N LEU A 153 0.61 6.40 14.85
CA LEU A 153 1.72 6.70 15.76
C LEU A 153 1.32 7.71 16.85
N ARG A 154 0.59 8.77 16.49
CA ARG A 154 0.16 9.79 17.45
C ARG A 154 -0.87 9.29 18.46
N ASN A 155 -1.77 8.42 18.02
CA ASN A 155 -2.90 7.96 18.82
C ASN A 155 -2.65 6.60 19.51
N PHE A 156 -1.45 6.02 19.34
CA PHE A 156 -1.15 4.72 19.93
C PHE A 156 -0.91 4.85 21.44
N ASP A 157 -1.87 4.39 22.23
CA ASP A 157 -1.71 4.20 23.67
C ASP A 157 -1.31 2.75 23.97
N GLY A 158 0.00 2.54 24.14
CA GLY A 158 0.56 1.22 24.45
C GLY A 158 0.17 0.70 25.84
N ALA A 159 -0.03 1.60 26.82
CA ALA A 159 -0.33 1.22 28.20
C ALA A 159 -1.80 0.77 28.35
N GLY A 160 -2.73 1.52 27.76
CA GLY A 160 -4.16 1.18 27.78
C GLY A 160 -4.47 -0.13 27.04
N LYS A 161 -3.74 -0.44 25.97
CA LYS A 161 -3.95 -1.65 25.18
C LYS A 161 -3.31 -2.90 25.78
N ALA A 162 -2.15 -2.77 26.41
CA ALA A 162 -1.52 -3.88 27.14
C ALA A 162 -2.41 -4.35 28.31
N ALA A 163 -3.02 -3.42 29.04
CA ALA A 163 -3.96 -3.75 30.12
C ALA A 163 -5.20 -4.50 29.60
N ALA A 164 -5.82 -4.03 28.51
CA ALA A 164 -6.98 -4.69 27.91
C ALA A 164 -6.66 -6.10 27.34
N GLN A 165 -5.46 -6.31 26.80
CA GLN A 165 -5.03 -7.63 26.32
C GLN A 165 -4.73 -8.59 27.46
N ALA A 166 -4.16 -8.11 28.58
CA ALA A 166 -3.96 -8.91 29.78
C ALA A 166 -5.29 -9.37 30.41
N GLU A 167 -6.29 -8.48 30.46
CA GLU A 167 -7.64 -8.80 30.95
C GLU A 167 -8.37 -9.81 30.04
N ALA A 168 -8.29 -9.62 28.72
CA ALA A 168 -8.86 -10.57 27.76
C ALA A 168 -8.16 -11.93 27.74
N GLY A 169 -6.85 -11.97 28.02
CA GLY A 169 -6.08 -13.21 28.20
C GLY A 169 -6.47 -13.93 29.49
N ALA A 170 -6.59 -13.20 30.60
CA ALA A 170 -7.04 -13.74 31.88
C ALA A 170 -8.45 -14.33 31.80
N GLN A 171 -9.40 -13.65 31.14
CA GLN A 171 -10.75 -14.17 30.92
C GLN A 171 -10.78 -15.43 30.04
N ARG A 172 -9.91 -15.52 29.03
CA ARG A 172 -9.82 -16.73 28.19
C ARG A 172 -9.25 -17.92 28.97
N GLN A 173 -8.37 -17.66 29.92
CA GLN A 173 -7.73 -18.67 30.76
C GLN A 173 -8.65 -19.14 31.91
N THR A 174 -9.50 -18.26 32.46
CA THR A 174 -10.52 -18.65 33.44
C THR A 174 -11.58 -19.55 32.80
N VAL A 175 -12.08 -19.21 31.61
CA VAL A 175 -13.09 -20.01 30.90
C VAL A 175 -12.54 -21.40 30.52
N GLN A 176 -11.29 -21.49 30.08
CA GLN A 176 -10.65 -22.79 29.77
C GLN A 176 -10.41 -23.64 31.03
N ASN A 177 -10.07 -23.03 32.16
CA ASN A 177 -9.88 -23.78 33.41
C ASN A 177 -11.21 -24.29 33.98
N GLU A 178 -12.31 -23.56 33.82
CA GLU A 178 -13.65 -23.99 34.23
C GLU A 178 -14.19 -25.13 33.34
N GLU A 179 -13.90 -25.11 32.03
CA GLU A 179 -14.33 -26.15 31.08
C GLU A 179 -13.60 -27.49 31.31
N VAL A 180 -12.33 -27.45 31.75
CA VAL A 180 -11.54 -28.65 32.11
C VAL A 180 -11.99 -29.26 33.45
N GLN A 181 -12.53 -28.45 34.38
CA GLN A 181 -13.03 -28.92 35.69
C GLN A 181 -14.46 -29.48 35.65
N ALA A 182 -15.25 -29.15 34.62
CA ALA A 182 -16.62 -29.62 34.45
C ALA A 182 -16.75 -30.99 33.76
N ALA A 183 -15.64 -31.62 33.33
CA ALA A 183 -15.67 -32.96 32.78
C ALA A 183 -15.91 -34.00 33.91
N PRO A 184 -17.03 -34.74 33.91
CA PRO A 184 -17.29 -35.73 34.95
C PRO A 184 -16.31 -36.89 34.80
N ALA A 185 -15.71 -37.31 35.92
CA ALA A 185 -14.92 -38.53 35.99
C ALA A 185 -15.82 -39.74 35.64
N ALA A 186 -15.50 -40.40 34.54
CA ALA A 186 -16.13 -41.66 34.10
C ALA A 186 -15.51 -42.86 34.83
#